data_AF-A0AA92K4I9-F1
#
_entry.id   AF-A0AA92K4I9-F1
#
_cell.length_a   1.000
_cell.length_b   1.000
_cell.length_c   1.000
_cell.angle_alpha   90.00
_cell.angle_beta   90.00
_cell.angle_gamma   90.00
#
_symmetry.space_group_name_H-M   'P 1'
#
loop_
_entity.id
_entity.type
_entity.pdbx_description
1 polymer ?
#
loop_
_entity_poly.entity_id
_entity_poly.type
_entity_poly.pdbx_seq_one_letter_code
_entity_poly.pdbx_strand_id
1 'polypeptide(L)'
;MIFALLLTQNVYARDAIGNSIAQHASTSAGIACPAADFPTFIQKFSEEEHIQKEFTQYLLERLQLDPESQPEPGTIVRYLHRDQLRFPIIPSEQERANQMLKIQIDSVSTSKASITLTKPDTGYQVRYHFKKNGCWILERIEDLSI
;
A
#
# COMPACT_ATOMS: atom_id res chain seq x y z
N MET A 1 -45.00 8.86 -72.33
CA MET A 1 -44.13 8.49 -73.47
C MET A 1 -42.84 9.29 -73.31
N ILE A 2 -41.62 8.77 -73.19
CA ILE A 2 -41.02 7.44 -73.32
C ILE A 2 -39.78 7.42 -72.39
N PHE A 3 -39.48 6.23 -71.89
CA PHE A 3 -38.32 5.81 -71.11
C PHE A 3 -36.96 6.27 -71.69
N ALA A 4 -35.99 6.53 -70.81
CA ALA A 4 -34.60 6.17 -71.08
C ALA A 4 -33.93 5.73 -69.77
N LEU A 5 -33.69 4.41 -69.68
CA LEU A 5 -33.04 3.68 -68.60
C LEU A 5 -31.66 3.28 -69.12
N LEU A 6 -30.57 3.62 -68.42
CA LEU A 6 -29.25 3.05 -68.68
C LEU A 6 -28.47 2.85 -67.37
N LEU A 7 -28.59 1.61 -66.87
CA LEU A 7 -27.56 0.70 -66.34
C LEU A 7 -26.46 1.19 -65.37
N THR A 8 -26.69 0.86 -64.10
CA THR A 8 -25.78 0.22 -63.11
C THR A 8 -24.27 0.26 -63.31
N GLN A 9 -23.58 0.84 -62.33
CA GLN A 9 -22.25 0.38 -61.90
C GLN A 9 -22.28 0.03 -60.41
N ASN A 10 -22.03 -1.25 -60.13
CA ASN A 10 -21.77 -1.76 -58.78
C ASN A 10 -20.47 -1.18 -58.24
N VAL A 11 -20.54 -0.45 -57.13
CA VAL A 11 -19.39 -0.26 -56.25
C VAL A 11 -19.67 -1.07 -54.99
N TYR A 12 -19.08 -2.26 -54.91
CA TYR A 12 -18.96 -2.98 -53.65
C TYR A 12 -17.89 -2.28 -52.80
N ALA A 13 -18.29 -1.64 -51.71
CA ALA A 13 -17.39 -1.36 -50.60
C ALA A 13 -17.83 -2.22 -49.42
N ARG A 14 -17.10 -3.31 -49.22
CA ARG A 14 -17.12 -4.16 -48.03
C ARG A 14 -16.29 -3.49 -46.93
N ASP A 15 -16.80 -3.65 -45.72
CA ASP A 15 -16.10 -3.71 -44.43
C ASP A 15 -15.33 -2.48 -43.94
N ALA A 16 -15.91 -1.84 -42.93
CA ALA A 16 -15.26 -1.78 -41.63
C ALA A 16 -16.35 -1.76 -40.54
N ILE A 17 -16.60 -2.92 -39.95
CA ILE A 17 -17.14 -3.02 -38.60
C ILE A 17 -16.13 -2.26 -37.73
N GLY A 18 -16.46 -1.01 -37.42
CA GLY A 18 -15.77 -0.24 -36.40
C GLY A 18 -16.02 -0.94 -35.09
N ASN A 19 -15.18 -1.93 -34.76
CA ASN A 19 -14.97 -2.39 -33.40
C ASN A 19 -14.55 -1.14 -32.61
N SER A 20 -15.54 -0.44 -32.07
CA SER A 20 -15.36 0.49 -30.97
C SER A 20 -14.99 -0.39 -29.77
N ILE A 21 -13.73 -0.83 -29.76
CA ILE A 21 -13.04 -1.16 -28.52
C ILE A 21 -12.91 0.20 -27.85
N ALA A 22 -13.97 0.61 -27.16
CA ALA A 22 -13.87 1.57 -26.10
C ALA A 22 -12.76 1.02 -25.20
N GLN A 23 -11.58 1.61 -25.36
CA GLN A 23 -10.48 1.47 -24.43
C GLN A 23 -11.07 1.82 -23.08
N HIS A 24 -11.42 0.80 -22.30
CA HIS A 24 -11.34 0.88 -20.86
C HIS A 24 -9.86 1.09 -20.54
N ALA A 25 -9.39 2.30 -20.77
CA ALA A 25 -8.25 2.83 -20.07
C ALA A 25 -8.70 2.85 -18.61
N SER A 26 -8.37 1.77 -17.90
CA SER A 26 -8.41 1.74 -16.45
C SER A 26 -7.41 2.79 -15.99
N THR A 27 -7.86 4.04 -15.88
CA THR A 27 -7.16 5.08 -15.17
C THR A 27 -7.19 4.64 -13.72
N SER A 28 -6.19 3.86 -13.29
CA SER A 28 -5.92 3.70 -11.87
C SER A 28 -5.46 5.07 -11.38
N ALA A 29 -6.42 5.93 -11.03
CA ALA A 29 -6.13 7.14 -10.29
C ALA A 29 -5.52 6.67 -8.97
N GLY A 30 -4.19 6.75 -8.87
CA GLY A 30 -3.49 6.45 -7.63
C GLY A 30 -4.08 7.28 -6.49
N ILE A 31 -4.09 6.72 -5.28
CA ILE A 31 -4.64 7.42 -4.13
C ILE A 31 -3.73 8.62 -3.83
N ALA A 32 -4.33 9.79 -3.64
CA ALA A 32 -3.58 10.99 -3.26
C ALA A 32 -2.94 10.82 -1.88
N CYS A 33 -1.87 11.57 -1.61
CA CYS A 33 -1.19 11.52 -0.31
C CYS A 33 -2.18 11.83 0.83
N PRO A 34 -2.38 10.94 1.84
CA PRO A 34 -3.41 11.10 2.85
C PRO A 34 -3.23 12.35 3.72
N ALA A 35 -1.97 12.71 3.98
CA ALA A 35 -1.57 13.93 4.67
C ALA A 35 -0.07 14.22 4.47
N ALA A 36 0.29 15.50 4.55
CA ALA A 36 1.67 15.96 4.41
C ALA A 36 2.47 15.82 5.73
N ASP A 37 1.86 16.09 6.88
CA ASP A 37 2.47 15.88 8.19
C ASP A 37 2.32 14.43 8.65
N PHE A 38 3.30 13.96 9.42
CA PHE A 38 3.35 12.55 9.82
C PHE A 38 2.23 12.15 10.81
N PRO A 39 1.89 12.93 11.85
CA PRO A 39 0.82 12.54 12.79
C PRO A 39 -0.54 12.34 12.12
N THR A 40 -0.94 13.24 11.21
CA THR A 40 -2.20 13.10 10.46
C THR A 40 -2.11 11.95 9.47
N PHE A 41 -0.95 11.74 8.85
CA PHE A 41 -0.75 10.62 7.94
C PHE A 41 -0.90 9.28 8.66
N ILE A 42 -0.23 9.09 9.80
CA ILE A 42 -0.23 7.80 10.49
C ILE A 42 -1.60 7.45 11.06
N GLN A 43 -2.39 8.45 11.46
CA GLN A 43 -3.79 8.25 11.84
C GLN A 43 -4.58 7.65 10.66
N LYS A 44 -4.60 8.32 9.50
CA LYS A 44 -5.31 7.82 8.32
C LYS A 44 -4.77 6.47 7.83
N PHE A 45 -3.45 6.31 7.85
CA PHE A 45 -2.80 5.06 7.50
C PHE A 45 -3.30 3.92 8.40
N SER A 46 -3.38 4.10 9.72
CA SER A 46 -3.83 3.02 10.60
C SER A 46 -5.33 2.71 10.51
N GLU A 47 -6.18 3.68 10.15
CA GLU A 47 -7.63 3.48 10.09
C GLU A 47 -8.11 2.88 8.76
N GLU A 48 -7.36 3.04 7.67
CA GLU A 48 -7.83 2.69 6.33
C GLU A 48 -6.94 1.65 5.64
N GLU A 49 -7.43 0.42 5.52
CA GLU A 49 -6.66 -0.70 4.94
C GLU A 49 -6.16 -0.42 3.52
N HIS A 50 -6.96 0.27 2.70
CA HIS A 50 -6.56 0.62 1.34
C HIS A 50 -5.43 1.65 1.31
N ILE A 51 -5.37 2.57 2.28
CA ILE A 51 -4.24 3.49 2.48
C ILE A 51 -3.00 2.68 2.89
N GLN A 52 -3.13 1.70 3.77
CA GLN A 52 -1.98 0.85 4.13
C GLN A 52 -1.43 0.11 2.91
N LYS A 53 -2.31 -0.44 2.07
CA LYS A 53 -1.91 -1.13 0.84
C LYS A 53 -1.19 -0.21 -0.14
N GLU A 54 -1.64 1.02 -0.30
CA GLU A 54 -1.03 1.94 -1.27
C GLU A 54 0.27 2.55 -0.74
N PHE A 55 0.30 2.93 0.54
CA PHE A 55 1.42 3.65 1.14
C PHE A 55 2.40 2.73 1.89
N THR A 56 2.46 1.46 1.50
CA THR A 56 3.48 0.50 1.94
C THR A 56 4.37 0.13 0.76
N GLN A 57 5.68 0.23 0.96
CA GLN A 57 6.64 -0.27 -0.02
C GLN A 57 6.53 -1.79 -0.11
N TYR A 58 6.46 -2.32 -1.33
CA TYR A 58 6.61 -3.76 -1.57
C TYR A 58 8.07 -4.11 -1.85
N LEU A 59 8.49 -5.29 -1.41
CA LEU A 59 9.86 -5.52 -0.91
C LEU A 59 10.08 -4.76 0.41
N LEU A 60 9.12 -4.92 1.33
CA LEU A 60 9.15 -4.33 2.66
C LEU A 60 10.23 -5.01 3.49
N GLU A 61 11.13 -4.24 4.08
CA GLU A 61 12.14 -4.81 4.98
C GLU A 61 11.50 -5.19 6.31
N ARG A 62 11.67 -6.43 6.75
CA ARG A 62 11.25 -6.91 8.06
C ARG A 62 12.45 -7.45 8.82
N LEU A 63 12.77 -6.83 9.94
CA LEU A 63 13.75 -7.30 10.91
C LEU A 63 13.00 -7.97 12.07
N GLN A 64 13.48 -9.13 12.52
CA GLN A 64 12.95 -9.83 13.69
C GLN A 64 14.11 -10.39 14.52
N LEU A 65 13.89 -10.59 15.82
CA LEU A 65 14.86 -11.31 16.65
C LEU A 65 15.07 -12.75 16.14
N ASP A 66 16.31 -13.20 16.18
CA ASP A 66 16.68 -14.59 15.90
C ASP A 66 16.64 -15.43 17.18
N PRO A 67 15.64 -16.32 17.37
CA PRO A 67 15.53 -17.12 18.58
C PRO A 67 16.66 -18.15 18.73
N GLU A 68 17.35 -18.49 17.63
CA GLU A 68 18.44 -19.48 17.63
C GLU A 68 19.81 -18.84 17.88
N SER A 69 19.88 -17.50 17.95
CA SER A 69 21.13 -16.78 18.14
C SER A 69 21.57 -16.81 19.60
N GLN A 70 22.82 -17.21 19.84
CA GLN A 70 23.43 -17.32 21.16
C GLN A 70 24.89 -16.80 21.12
N PRO A 71 25.41 -16.21 22.22
CA PRO A 71 24.77 -16.02 23.52
C PRO A 71 23.78 -14.84 23.59
N GLU A 72 23.89 -13.87 22.68
CA GLU A 72 23.00 -12.70 22.59
C GLU A 72 22.06 -12.83 21.39
N PRO A 73 20.83 -12.26 21.44
CA PRO A 73 19.90 -12.30 20.31
C PRO A 73 20.43 -11.52 19.10
N GLY A 74 20.72 -12.24 18.02
CA GLY A 74 20.88 -11.68 16.68
C GLY A 74 19.54 -11.24 16.07
N THR A 75 19.60 -10.79 14.82
CA THR A 75 18.41 -10.39 14.04
C THR A 75 18.41 -11.05 12.66
N ILE A 76 17.22 -11.39 12.18
CA ILE A 76 17.00 -11.90 10.82
C ILE A 76 16.30 -10.81 10.02
N VAL A 77 16.84 -10.49 8.85
CA VAL A 77 16.23 -9.58 7.88
C VAL A 77 15.57 -10.37 6.76
N ARG A 78 14.32 -10.01 6.45
CA ARG A 78 13.52 -10.54 5.34
C ARG A 78 12.99 -9.40 4.50
N TYR A 79 12.76 -9.67 3.22
CA TYR A 79 12.10 -8.73 2.32
C TYR A 79 10.76 -9.31 1.89
N LEU A 80 9.68 -8.58 2.19
CA LEU A 80 8.32 -9.07 2.00
C LEU A 80 7.66 -8.47 0.77
N HIS A 81 7.16 -9.34 -0.10
CA HIS A 81 6.27 -8.97 -1.19
C HIS A 81 4.84 -8.75 -0.68
N ARG A 82 4.00 -8.14 -1.52
CA ARG A 82 2.63 -7.77 -1.18
C ARG A 82 1.78 -8.94 -0.67
N ASP A 83 1.91 -10.09 -1.32
CA ASP A 83 1.19 -11.33 -1.02
C ASP A 83 1.62 -11.97 0.31
N GLN A 84 2.80 -11.60 0.82
CA GLN A 84 3.32 -12.06 2.12
C GLN A 84 2.88 -11.14 3.28
N LEU A 85 2.29 -9.99 2.99
CA LEU A 85 1.81 -9.04 3.98
C LEU A 85 0.34 -9.31 4.32
N ARG A 86 0.06 -9.42 5.61
CA ARG A 86 -1.31 -9.41 6.13
C ARG A 86 -1.71 -7.98 6.45
N PHE A 87 -2.80 -7.54 5.86
CA PHE A 87 -3.40 -6.24 6.14
C PHE A 87 -4.58 -6.39 7.12
N PRO A 88 -4.85 -5.39 7.98
CA PRO A 88 -4.03 -4.20 8.20
C PRO A 88 -2.67 -4.53 8.84
N ILE A 89 -1.62 -3.83 8.43
CA ILE A 89 -0.26 -3.99 9.00
C ILE A 89 -0.21 -3.33 10.38
N ILE A 90 -0.76 -2.12 10.50
CA ILE A 90 -0.97 -1.43 11.77
C ILE A 90 -2.46 -1.51 12.08
N PRO A 91 -2.88 -2.08 13.22
CA PRO A 91 -4.29 -2.16 13.60
C PRO A 91 -4.88 -0.76 13.80
N SER A 92 -6.18 -0.62 13.53
CA SER A 92 -6.97 0.61 13.78
C SER A 92 -6.98 1.02 15.25
N GLU A 93 -7.38 2.24 15.56
CA GLU A 93 -7.53 2.71 16.94
C GLU A 93 -8.46 1.82 17.77
N GLN A 94 -9.58 1.40 17.19
CA GLN A 94 -10.53 0.52 17.85
C GLN A 94 -9.92 -0.87 18.13
N GLU A 95 -9.22 -1.46 17.17
CA GLU A 95 -8.54 -2.75 17.35
C GLU A 95 -7.42 -2.65 18.40
N ARG A 96 -6.63 -1.57 18.37
CA ARG A 96 -5.61 -1.30 19.38
C ARG A 96 -6.22 -1.22 20.77
N ALA A 97 -7.32 -0.48 20.95
CA ALA A 97 -8.01 -0.38 22.22
C ALA A 97 -8.50 -1.76 22.72
N ASN A 98 -9.11 -2.56 21.85
CA ASN A 98 -9.58 -3.91 22.17
C ASN A 98 -8.45 -4.87 22.55
N GLN A 99 -7.25 -4.66 22.00
CA GLN A 99 -6.06 -5.49 22.24
C GLN A 99 -5.13 -4.92 23.32
N MET A 100 -5.49 -3.78 23.92
CA MET A 100 -4.66 -3.02 24.86
C MET A 100 -3.30 -2.62 24.26
N LEU A 101 -3.27 -2.38 22.96
CA LEU A 101 -2.09 -1.90 22.25
C LEU A 101 -1.97 -0.39 22.37
N LYS A 102 -0.74 0.10 22.54
CA LYS A 102 -0.40 1.52 22.58
C LYS A 102 0.52 1.87 21.43
N ILE A 103 0.23 2.98 20.77
CA ILE A 103 1.08 3.54 19.72
C ILE A 103 1.80 4.78 20.27
N GLN A 104 3.08 4.90 19.97
CA GLN A 104 3.90 6.07 20.30
C GLN A 104 4.64 6.52 19.05
N ILE A 105 4.65 7.84 18.79
CA ILE A 105 5.54 8.43 17.78
C ILE A 105 6.91 8.62 18.43
N ASP A 106 7.93 7.96 17.88
CA ASP A 106 9.28 8.01 18.45
C ASP A 106 10.12 9.14 17.85
N SER A 107 10.00 9.36 16.54
CA SER A 107 10.75 10.39 15.84
C SER A 107 9.99 10.88 14.60
N VAL A 108 10.09 12.17 14.30
CA VAL A 108 9.58 12.77 13.07
C VAL A 108 10.60 13.79 12.56
N SER A 109 10.96 13.67 11.29
CA SER A 109 11.81 14.62 10.57
C SER A 109 11.14 15.00 9.25
N THR A 110 11.85 15.74 8.38
CA THR A 110 11.34 16.11 7.06
C THR A 110 11.18 14.92 6.11
N SER A 111 11.98 13.86 6.28
CA SER A 111 12.05 12.73 5.34
C SER A 111 11.94 11.34 5.98
N LYS A 112 12.01 11.24 7.31
CA LYS A 112 11.92 9.99 8.07
C LYS A 112 11.02 10.17 9.28
N ALA A 113 10.30 9.11 9.65
CA ALA A 113 9.55 9.06 10.88
C ALA A 113 9.44 7.62 11.37
N SER A 114 9.19 7.44 12.66
CA SER A 114 8.97 6.12 13.24
C SER A 114 7.93 6.15 14.34
N ILE A 115 7.21 5.04 14.47
CA ILE A 115 6.33 4.75 15.60
C ILE A 115 6.69 3.41 16.21
N THR A 116 6.35 3.23 17.48
CA THR A 116 6.40 1.94 18.16
C THR A 116 4.99 1.57 18.64
N LEU A 117 4.59 0.34 18.35
CA LEU A 117 3.38 -0.31 18.85
C LEU A 117 3.79 -1.28 19.96
N THR A 118 3.20 -1.11 21.15
CA THR A 118 3.50 -1.94 22.32
C THR A 118 2.24 -2.53 22.93
N LYS A 119 2.39 -3.64 23.64
CA LYS A 119 1.37 -4.16 24.56
C LYS A 119 1.99 -4.17 25.96
N PRO A 120 1.51 -3.33 26.90
CA PRO A 120 2.06 -3.27 28.25
C PRO A 120 2.15 -4.66 28.90
N ASP A 121 3.21 -4.88 29.67
CA ASP A 121 3.42 -6.08 30.50
C ASP A 121 3.54 -7.42 29.73
N THR A 122 3.83 -7.39 28.42
CA THR A 122 3.93 -8.63 27.61
C THR A 122 5.21 -8.79 26.79
N GLY A 123 6.09 -7.80 26.78
CA GLY A 123 7.28 -7.82 25.91
C GLY A 123 7.00 -7.55 24.42
N TYR A 124 5.74 -7.45 24.01
CA TYR A 124 5.37 -7.14 22.61
C TYR A 124 5.78 -5.72 22.22
N GLN A 125 6.63 -5.62 21.19
CA GLN A 125 7.14 -4.36 20.69
C GLN A 125 7.43 -4.45 19.18
N VAL A 126 6.69 -3.67 18.39
CA VAL A 126 6.89 -3.58 16.94
C VAL A 126 7.10 -2.13 16.54
N ARG A 127 8.22 -1.83 15.88
CA ARG A 127 8.54 -0.51 15.36
C ARG A 127 8.31 -0.43 13.86
N TYR A 128 7.71 0.65 13.41
CA TYR A 128 7.42 0.91 12.00
C TYR A 128 8.18 2.16 11.55
N HIS A 129 8.91 2.03 10.44
CA HIS A 129 9.70 3.12 9.89
C HIS A 129 9.13 3.59 8.56
N PHE A 130 8.99 4.91 8.46
CA PHE A 130 8.44 5.57 7.31
C PHE A 130 9.51 6.47 6.68
N LYS A 131 9.49 6.52 5.35
CA LYS A 131 10.21 7.54 4.59
C LYS A 131 9.24 8.44 3.85
N LYS A 132 9.64 9.68 3.59
CA LYS A 132 8.91 10.62 2.76
C LYS A 132 9.56 10.72 1.38
N ASN A 133 8.82 10.36 0.33
CA ASN A 133 9.17 10.61 -1.07
C ASN A 133 7.92 11.08 -1.81
N GLY A 134 7.68 12.39 -1.79
CA GLY A 134 6.39 12.99 -2.18
C GLY A 134 5.28 12.75 -1.15
N CYS A 135 5.13 11.52 -0.65
CA CYS A 135 4.28 11.14 0.47
C CYS A 135 5.02 10.23 1.45
N TRP A 136 4.45 10.02 2.64
CA TRP A 136 4.95 9.04 3.61
C TRP A 136 4.65 7.61 3.15
N ILE A 137 5.65 6.72 3.27
CA ILE A 137 5.58 5.33 2.86
C ILE A 137 6.22 4.47 3.95
N LEU A 138 5.53 3.39 4.37
CA LEU A 138 6.09 2.38 5.25
C LEU A 138 7.18 1.61 4.50
N GLU A 139 8.42 1.59 5.02
CA GLU A 139 9.55 0.93 4.37
C GLU A 139 10.19 -0.18 5.19
N ARG A 140 10.02 -0.18 6.51
CA ARG A 140 10.57 -1.20 7.40
C ARG A 140 9.67 -1.47 8.60
N ILE A 141 9.63 -2.73 9.00
CA ILE A 141 9.06 -3.20 10.27
C ILE A 141 10.18 -3.87 11.06
N GLU A 142 10.34 -3.49 12.33
CA GLU A 142 11.22 -4.16 13.28
C GLU A 142 10.34 -4.80 14.37
N ASP A 143 10.33 -6.13 14.44
CA ASP A 143 9.66 -6.87 15.50
C ASP A 143 10.69 -7.28 16.56
N LEU A 144 10.64 -6.58 17.68
CA LEU A 144 11.56 -6.72 18.81
C LEU A 144 10.87 -7.36 20.01
N SER A 145 9.77 -8.08 19.76
CA SER A 145 9.02 -8.77 20.80
C SER A 145 9.83 -9.93 21.39
N ILE A 146 9.80 -10.08 22.71
CA ILE A 146 10.51 -11.13 23.49
C ILE A 146 9.56 -12.11 24.19
#